data_AF-A0AAX1MEU4-F1
#
_entry.id   AF-A0AAX1MEU4-F1
#
_cell.length_a   1.000
_cell.length_b   1.000
_cell.length_c   1.000
_cell.angle_alpha   90.00
_cell.angle_beta   90.00
_cell.angle_gamma   90.00
#
_symmetry.space_group_name_H-M   'P 1'
#
loop_
_entity.id
_entity.type
_entity.pdbx_description
1 polymer ?
#
loop_
_entity_poly.entity_id
_entity_poly.type
_entity_poly.pdbx_seq_one_letter_code
_entity_poly.pdbx_strand_id
1 'polypeptide(L)'
;MKKQQGSVLIITVVILFVATMISLYAMRGTIMQDKMTANINNKVTTSNAAEDGATQFFNWADNRFKSLGWPTSSTDKNSWKGNLADSLIPYTSPVGGVSASNVQSGRYYWIKTDANIAGCAVANTNPCWDDTHKQVTVQITGNLIKGTGTDTKILGESVYQVKFAAPQAVRLPELPAALTLAGEVSSFSGANSNVFRIDGGHKLAIATMDASSNSTVVNGIPSNRRDSAHYPGGSGCPSSGACVKNTDLGLWGDANRVMDFVNSIKNAAGVTYVEGDVSGSLPACSGIVIITGSLRTNGNQCSFQGILLVLGGNYDVRGNGGDYVGALYVANIEPNGSGGYQFSTSPTQFKGGGNMTITYDSSLMDNSANPSYSSKTSVLSWVDLL
;
A
#
# COMPACT_ATOMS: atom_id res chain seq x y z
N MET A 1 -36.74 70.34 -56.56
CA MET A 1 -35.46 69.93 -55.93
C MET A 1 -35.47 69.91 -54.39
N LYS A 2 -36.20 70.78 -53.67
CA LYS A 2 -36.21 70.78 -52.17
C LYS A 2 -36.80 69.53 -51.49
N LYS A 3 -37.70 68.78 -52.12
CA LYS A 3 -38.26 67.52 -51.55
C LYS A 3 -37.25 66.36 -51.50
N GLN A 4 -36.25 66.34 -52.39
CA GLN A 4 -35.23 65.28 -52.40
C GLN A 4 -34.19 65.45 -51.28
N GLN A 5 -33.92 66.69 -50.83
CA GLN A 5 -32.99 66.95 -49.72
C GLN A 5 -33.54 66.44 -48.37
N GLY A 6 -34.86 66.46 -48.16
CA GLY A 6 -35.49 65.94 -46.93
C GLY A 6 -35.45 64.41 -46.83
N SER A 7 -35.66 63.70 -47.94
CA SER A 7 -35.60 62.23 -47.97
C SER A 7 -34.18 61.70 -47.75
N VAL A 8 -33.17 62.37 -48.30
CA VAL A 8 -31.76 62.01 -48.07
C VAL A 8 -31.40 62.15 -46.60
N LEU A 9 -31.79 63.25 -45.95
CA LEU A 9 -31.54 63.46 -44.52
C LEU A 9 -32.13 62.33 -43.65
N ILE A 10 -33.37 61.92 -43.92
CA ILE A 10 -34.04 60.84 -43.18
C ILE A 10 -33.31 59.51 -43.37
N ILE A 11 -32.92 59.18 -44.60
CA ILE A 11 -32.18 57.95 -44.90
C ILE A 11 -30.81 57.95 -44.21
N THR A 12 -30.09 59.08 -44.25
CA THR A 12 -28.80 59.21 -43.57
C THR A 12 -28.94 59.03 -42.06
N VAL A 13 -29.96 59.60 -41.42
CA VAL A 13 -30.23 59.44 -39.99
C VAL A 13 -30.59 58.00 -39.63
N VAL A 14 -31.42 57.33 -40.43
CA VAL A 14 -31.77 55.92 -40.20
C VAL A 14 -30.54 55.02 -40.33
N ILE A 15 -29.69 55.25 -41.34
CA ILE A 15 -28.44 54.49 -41.52
C ILE A 15 -27.48 54.74 -40.34
N LEU A 16 -27.34 55.99 -39.88
CA LEU A 16 -26.54 56.33 -38.70
C LEU A 16 -27.06 55.66 -37.44
N PHE A 17 -28.37 55.60 -37.27
CA PHE A 17 -29.01 54.92 -36.14
C PHE A 17 -28.77 53.41 -36.17
N VAL A 18 -28.90 52.78 -37.34
CA VAL A 18 -28.58 51.35 -37.51
C VAL A 18 -27.09 51.09 -37.26
N ALA A 19 -26.19 51.92 -37.79
CA ALA A 19 -24.74 51.76 -37.60
C ALA A 19 -24.32 51.92 -36.12
N THR A 20 -24.92 52.88 -35.40
CA THR A 20 -24.69 53.09 -33.96
C THR A 20 -25.25 51.94 -33.12
N MET A 21 -26.44 51.41 -33.45
CA MET A 21 -26.95 50.20 -32.80
C MET A 21 -26.02 49.01 -33.01
N ILE A 22 -25.57 48.76 -34.25
CA ILE A 22 -24.63 47.66 -34.55
C ILE A 22 -23.33 47.82 -33.76
N SER A 23 -22.79 49.04 -33.69
CA SER A 23 -21.56 49.32 -32.93
C SER A 23 -21.73 49.07 -31.42
N LEU A 24 -22.87 49.47 -30.84
CA LEU A 24 -23.19 49.20 -29.43
C LEU A 24 -23.37 47.70 -29.15
N TYR A 25 -24.01 46.96 -30.06
CA TYR A 25 -24.15 45.51 -29.95
C TYR A 25 -22.80 44.80 -30.04
N ALA A 26 -21.92 45.24 -30.95
CA ALA A 26 -20.57 44.71 -31.08
C ALA A 26 -19.75 44.93 -29.79
N MET A 27 -19.77 46.14 -29.22
CA MET A 27 -19.08 46.42 -27.95
C MET A 27 -19.60 45.58 -26.78
N ARG A 28 -20.93 45.38 -26.69
CA ARG A 28 -21.52 44.48 -25.68
C ARG A 28 -21.07 43.04 -25.88
N GLY A 29 -20.96 42.59 -27.13
CA GLY A 29 -20.43 41.29 -27.50
C GLY A 29 -18.99 41.10 -27.03
N THR A 30 -18.10 42.06 -27.30
CA THR A 30 -16.70 42.02 -26.87
C THR A 30 -16.57 41.98 -25.35
N ILE A 31 -17.31 42.83 -24.61
CA ILE A 31 -17.26 42.82 -23.14
C ILE A 31 -17.76 41.49 -22.55
N MET A 32 -18.79 40.88 -23.15
CA MET A 32 -19.25 39.55 -22.72
C MET A 32 -18.21 38.47 -23.00
N GLN A 33 -17.58 38.49 -24.17
CA GLN A 33 -16.50 37.56 -24.52
C GLN A 33 -15.30 37.70 -23.58
N ASP A 34 -14.87 38.92 -23.28
CA ASP A 34 -13.77 39.18 -22.35
C ASP A 34 -14.07 38.66 -20.94
N LYS A 35 -15.30 38.87 -20.45
CA LYS A 35 -15.75 38.32 -19.15
C LYS A 35 -15.81 36.79 -19.17
N MET A 36 -16.26 36.20 -20.27
CA MET A 36 -16.33 34.75 -20.42
C MET A 36 -14.92 34.13 -20.43
N THR A 37 -13.99 34.71 -21.20
CA THR A 37 -12.59 34.32 -21.23
C THR A 37 -11.92 34.48 -19.86
N ALA A 38 -12.19 35.58 -19.15
CA ALA A 38 -11.68 35.78 -17.79
C ALA A 38 -12.19 34.71 -16.82
N ASN A 39 -13.48 34.35 -16.89
CA ASN A 39 -14.06 33.29 -16.07
C ASN A 39 -13.45 31.91 -16.38
N ILE A 40 -13.24 31.60 -17.66
CA ILE A 40 -12.57 30.36 -18.08
C ILE A 40 -11.14 30.31 -17.53
N ASN A 41 -10.38 31.40 -17.69
CA ASN A 41 -9.01 31.49 -17.18
C ASN A 41 -8.95 31.37 -15.66
N ASN A 42 -9.88 32.00 -14.94
CA ASN A 42 -9.98 31.87 -13.49
C ASN A 42 -10.25 30.42 -13.08
N LYS A 43 -11.21 29.75 -13.75
CA LYS A 43 -11.55 28.34 -13.50
C LYS A 43 -10.36 27.41 -13.77
N VAL A 44 -9.64 27.59 -14.88
CA VAL A 44 -8.42 26.81 -15.17
C VAL A 44 -7.37 27.04 -14.09
N THR A 45 -7.19 28.27 -13.63
CA THR A 45 -6.18 28.60 -12.61
C THR A 45 -6.52 27.97 -11.25
N THR A 46 -7.80 27.99 -10.86
CA THR A 46 -8.27 27.38 -9.60
C THR A 46 -8.23 25.86 -9.65
N SER A 47 -8.59 25.25 -10.79
CA SER A 47 -8.47 23.81 -11.00
C SER A 47 -7.01 23.35 -10.94
N ASN A 48 -6.09 24.05 -11.62
CA ASN A 48 -4.65 23.73 -11.55
C ASN A 48 -4.10 23.83 -10.11
N ALA A 49 -4.57 24.79 -9.32
CA ALA A 49 -4.17 24.91 -7.92
C ALA A 49 -4.68 23.72 -7.08
N ALA A 50 -5.92 23.29 -7.30
CA ALA A 50 -6.48 22.12 -6.62
C ALA A 50 -5.77 20.82 -7.02
N GLU A 51 -5.44 20.65 -8.30
CA GLU A 51 -4.70 19.49 -8.83
C GLU A 51 -3.27 19.40 -8.29
N ASP A 52 -2.58 20.53 -8.16
CA ASP A 52 -1.26 20.60 -7.53
C ASP A 52 -1.35 20.13 -6.08
N GLY A 53 -2.33 20.64 -5.32
CA GLY A 53 -2.55 20.19 -3.95
C GLY A 53 -2.94 18.72 -3.80
N ALA A 54 -3.74 18.21 -4.72
CA ALA A 54 -4.06 16.79 -4.79
C ALA A 54 -2.83 15.93 -5.07
N THR A 55 -1.95 16.37 -5.97
CA THR A 55 -0.69 15.70 -6.32
C THR A 55 0.26 15.67 -5.12
N GLN A 56 0.39 16.79 -4.41
CA GLN A 56 1.23 16.89 -3.21
C GLN A 56 0.72 15.96 -2.10
N PHE A 57 -0.60 15.93 -1.87
CA PHE A 57 -1.19 15.01 -0.89
C PHE A 57 -1.02 13.54 -1.29
N PHE A 58 -1.17 13.21 -2.58
CA PHE A 58 -0.91 11.88 -3.11
C PHE A 58 0.55 11.46 -2.88
N ASN A 59 1.52 12.32 -3.21
CA ASN A 59 2.94 12.03 -3.02
C ASN A 59 3.29 11.82 -1.54
N TRP A 60 2.74 12.64 -0.65
CA TRP A 60 2.89 12.42 0.80
C TRP A 60 2.30 11.09 1.24
N ALA A 61 1.09 10.76 0.80
CA ALA A 61 0.41 9.54 1.19
C ALA A 61 1.16 8.31 0.68
N ASP A 62 1.61 8.33 -0.58
CA ASP A 62 2.41 7.27 -1.17
C ASP A 62 3.72 7.04 -0.39
N ASN A 63 4.43 8.12 -0.04
CA ASN A 63 5.63 8.03 0.79
C ASN A 63 5.33 7.48 2.19
N ARG A 64 4.24 7.92 2.84
CA ARG A 64 3.82 7.42 4.16
C ARG A 64 3.47 5.94 4.13
N PHE A 65 2.74 5.49 3.12
CA PHE A 65 2.36 4.09 2.96
C PHE A 65 3.59 3.21 2.73
N LYS A 66 4.57 3.70 1.95
CA LYS A 66 5.81 2.98 1.69
C LYS A 66 6.74 2.90 2.90
N SER A 67 6.89 3.99 3.66
CA SER A 67 7.85 4.06 4.76
C SER A 67 7.32 3.52 6.09
N LEU A 68 6.03 3.71 6.35
CA LEU A 68 5.43 3.50 7.67
C LEU A 68 4.09 2.75 7.60
N GLY A 69 3.67 2.27 6.42
CA GLY A 69 2.43 1.51 6.23
C GLY A 69 1.14 2.32 6.36
N TRP A 70 0.02 1.63 6.56
CA TRP A 70 -1.30 2.25 6.77
C TRP A 70 -1.38 2.96 8.13
N PRO A 71 -1.88 4.20 8.22
CA PRO A 71 -2.00 4.90 9.49
C PRO A 71 -3.09 4.29 10.38
N THR A 72 -2.74 3.88 11.59
CA THR A 72 -3.67 3.22 12.54
C THR A 72 -4.18 4.16 13.63
N SER A 73 -3.42 5.20 13.99
CA SER A 73 -3.82 6.19 15.00
C SER A 73 -4.35 7.49 14.38
N SER A 74 -5.14 8.24 15.16
CA SER A 74 -5.58 9.59 14.77
C SER A 74 -4.40 10.54 14.54
N THR A 75 -3.31 10.39 15.28
CA THR A 75 -2.08 11.18 15.10
C THR A 75 -1.45 10.89 13.75
N ASP A 76 -1.34 9.61 13.37
CA ASP A 76 -0.79 9.20 12.07
C ASP A 76 -1.63 9.70 10.90
N LYS A 77 -2.96 9.58 11.00
CA LYS A 77 -3.93 10.07 9.99
C LYS A 77 -3.87 11.58 9.80
N ASN A 78 -3.31 12.31 10.76
CA ASN A 78 -3.10 13.75 10.72
C ASN A 78 -1.66 14.17 10.44
N SER A 79 -0.72 13.22 10.25
CA SER A 79 0.70 13.52 10.06
C SER A 79 1.04 14.25 8.75
N TRP A 80 0.10 14.32 7.80
CA TRP A 80 0.22 15.18 6.62
C TRP A 80 0.23 16.67 6.96
N LYS A 81 -0.35 17.06 8.10
CA LYS A 81 -0.39 18.46 8.54
C LYS A 81 1.05 18.95 8.80
N GLY A 82 1.54 19.84 7.95
CA GLY A 82 2.87 20.45 8.07
C GLY A 82 4.05 19.62 7.55
N ASN A 83 3.82 18.41 7.01
CA ASN A 83 4.88 17.52 6.48
C ASN A 83 4.80 17.31 4.95
N LEU A 84 4.13 18.22 4.25
CA LEU A 84 4.12 18.23 2.79
C LEU A 84 5.35 19.01 2.31
N ALA A 85 6.04 18.50 1.27
CA ALA A 85 7.35 18.97 0.82
C ALA A 85 7.36 20.47 0.49
N ASP A 86 6.21 20.98 0.06
CA ASP A 86 5.93 22.39 0.02
C ASP A 86 5.03 22.76 1.21
N SER A 87 5.48 23.70 2.03
CA SER A 87 4.74 24.35 3.14
C SER A 87 3.47 25.10 2.70
N LEU A 88 2.91 24.73 1.55
CA LEU A 88 1.85 25.38 0.79
C LEU A 88 0.45 24.84 1.10
N ILE A 89 0.29 23.79 1.91
CA ILE A 89 -1.04 23.35 2.39
C ILE A 89 -1.31 23.89 3.79
N PRO A 90 -1.98 25.04 3.93
CA PRO A 90 -2.73 25.30 5.14
C PRO A 90 -3.82 24.24 5.26
N TYR A 91 -3.85 23.50 6.36
CA TYR A 91 -4.88 22.48 6.66
C TYR A 91 -6.12 23.08 7.35
N THR A 92 -6.10 24.39 7.61
CA THR A 92 -7.24 25.17 8.04
C THR A 92 -7.44 26.31 7.05
N SER A 93 -8.68 26.79 6.91
CA SER A 93 -8.92 28.07 6.24
C SER A 93 -8.04 29.11 6.94
N PRO A 94 -7.21 29.87 6.22
CA PRO A 94 -6.29 30.81 6.85
C PRO A 94 -7.09 31.94 7.53
N VAL A 95 -7.32 31.79 8.84
CA VAL A 95 -7.98 32.78 9.69
C VAL A 95 -7.03 33.98 9.81
N GLY A 96 -7.28 35.02 9.02
CA GLY A 96 -6.41 36.21 8.91
C GLY A 96 -5.81 36.47 7.53
N GLY A 97 -6.14 35.64 6.53
CA GLY A 97 -5.67 35.78 5.15
C GLY A 97 -4.49 34.89 4.82
N VAL A 98 -4.22 34.72 3.52
CA VAL A 98 -3.18 33.79 3.04
C VAL A 98 -1.81 34.44 3.24
N SER A 99 -0.88 33.74 3.91
CA SER A 99 0.52 34.14 4.02
C SER A 99 1.16 34.20 2.63
N ALA A 100 2.00 35.20 2.37
CA ALA A 100 2.72 35.34 1.09
C ALA A 100 3.58 34.10 0.76
N SER A 101 4.05 33.35 1.77
CA SER A 101 4.75 32.07 1.59
C SER A 101 3.91 30.98 0.95
N ASN A 102 2.57 31.09 1.04
CA ASN A 102 1.62 30.06 0.62
C ASN A 102 0.95 30.41 -0.72
N VAL A 103 1.32 31.53 -1.32
CA VAL A 103 0.71 32.06 -2.55
C VAL A 103 1.71 31.92 -3.70
N GLN A 104 1.41 31.07 -4.66
CA GLN A 104 2.15 30.99 -5.92
C GLN A 104 1.37 31.71 -7.01
N SER A 105 1.89 32.83 -7.52
CA SER A 105 1.25 33.56 -8.63
C SER A 105 -0.22 33.94 -8.38
N GLY A 106 -0.58 34.26 -7.12
CA GLY A 106 -1.96 34.62 -6.75
C GLY A 106 -2.90 33.42 -6.55
N ARG A 107 -2.41 32.18 -6.55
CA ARG A 107 -3.21 30.98 -6.23
C ARG A 107 -2.71 30.28 -4.98
N TYR A 108 -3.62 29.60 -4.29
CA TYR A 108 -3.30 28.72 -3.17
C TYR A 108 -4.26 27.55 -3.13
N TYR A 109 -3.91 26.48 -2.42
CA TYR A 109 -4.78 25.33 -2.19
C TYR A 109 -4.77 24.93 -0.73
N TRP A 110 -5.83 24.27 -0.29
CA TRP A 110 -5.98 23.85 1.11
C TRP A 110 -6.89 22.63 1.23
N ILE A 111 -6.78 21.93 2.36
CA ILE A 111 -7.65 20.81 2.71
C ILE A 111 -8.55 21.25 3.84
N LYS A 112 -9.85 21.39 3.56
CA LYS A 112 -10.86 21.74 4.56
C LYS A 112 -11.16 20.55 5.45
N THR A 113 -10.59 20.49 6.66
CA THR A 113 -10.64 19.28 7.49
C THR A 113 -12.03 18.87 7.98
N ASP A 114 -12.95 19.83 8.05
CA ASP A 114 -14.34 19.66 8.45
C ASP A 114 -15.29 19.49 7.25
N ALA A 115 -14.77 19.32 6.02
CA ALA A 115 -15.60 19.05 4.85
C ALA A 115 -16.32 17.70 4.99
N ASN A 116 -17.61 17.68 4.66
CA ASN A 116 -18.40 16.47 4.67
C ASN A 116 -18.27 15.72 3.34
N ILE A 117 -17.41 14.70 3.32
CA ILE A 117 -17.23 13.84 2.15
C ILE A 117 -18.29 12.73 2.20
N ALA A 118 -19.09 12.62 1.14
CA ALA A 118 -20.13 11.58 1.04
C ALA A 118 -19.51 10.17 1.07
N GLY A 119 -20.10 9.27 1.88
CA GLY A 119 -19.61 7.89 2.02
C GLY A 119 -18.55 7.69 3.11
N CYS A 120 -18.22 8.74 3.87
CA CYS A 120 -17.29 8.64 4.99
C CYS A 120 -17.96 8.10 6.25
N ALA A 121 -17.25 7.20 6.93
CA ALA A 121 -17.71 6.61 8.19
C ALA A 121 -17.91 7.67 9.29
N VAL A 122 -17.12 8.74 9.26
CA VAL A 122 -17.24 9.89 10.17
C VAL A 122 -17.65 11.11 9.34
N ALA A 123 -18.79 11.71 9.70
CA ALA A 123 -19.26 12.94 9.08
C ALA A 123 -18.28 14.10 9.33
N ASN A 124 -18.25 15.08 8.43
CA ASN A 124 -17.41 16.28 8.55
C ASN A 124 -15.92 15.97 8.77
N THR A 125 -15.40 14.97 8.06
CA THR A 125 -14.01 14.54 8.18
C THR A 125 -13.35 14.48 6.80
N ASN A 126 -12.28 15.25 6.66
CA ASN A 126 -11.44 15.29 5.47
C ASN A 126 -9.96 15.44 5.90
N PRO A 127 -9.03 14.57 5.45
CA PRO A 127 -9.23 13.38 4.64
C PRO A 127 -10.06 12.31 5.36
N CYS A 128 -10.82 11.57 4.57
CA CYS A 128 -11.64 10.48 5.00
C CYS A 128 -10.91 9.16 4.82
N TRP A 129 -10.65 8.47 5.93
CA TRP A 129 -9.88 7.23 5.98
C TRP A 129 -10.82 6.03 6.10
N ASP A 130 -10.75 5.12 5.13
CA ASP A 130 -11.42 3.82 5.14
C ASP A 130 -10.41 2.74 5.54
N ASP A 131 -10.43 2.38 6.82
CA ASP A 131 -9.51 1.38 7.38
C ASP A 131 -9.81 -0.04 6.90
N THR A 132 -11.06 -0.31 6.47
CA THR A 132 -11.50 -1.62 6.01
C THR A 132 -10.91 -1.93 4.64
N HIS A 133 -11.05 -0.99 3.70
CA HIS A 133 -10.57 -1.17 2.32
C HIS A 133 -9.17 -0.60 2.08
N LYS A 134 -8.55 0.03 3.10
CA LYS A 134 -7.26 0.73 2.99
C LYS A 134 -7.28 1.80 1.90
N GLN A 135 -8.36 2.59 1.91
CA GLN A 135 -8.61 3.67 0.96
C GLN A 135 -8.73 5.00 1.70
N VAL A 136 -8.34 6.08 1.04
CA VAL A 136 -8.54 7.42 1.58
C VAL A 136 -9.07 8.33 0.48
N THR A 137 -10.04 9.15 0.88
CA THR A 137 -10.67 10.15 0.03
C THR A 137 -10.37 11.51 0.62
N VAL A 138 -9.85 12.43 -0.19
CA VAL A 138 -9.57 13.80 0.23
C VAL A 138 -10.26 14.77 -0.73
N GLN A 139 -10.73 15.88 -0.18
CA GLN A 139 -11.17 17.03 -0.97
C GLN A 139 -10.17 18.18 -0.80
N ILE A 140 -9.65 18.68 -1.91
CA ILE A 140 -8.68 19.78 -1.98
C ILE A 140 -9.36 20.95 -2.67
N THR A 141 -9.32 22.12 -2.03
CA THR A 141 -9.87 23.36 -2.58
C THR A 141 -8.74 24.22 -3.13
N GLY A 142 -8.80 24.54 -4.43
CA GLY A 142 -7.93 25.49 -5.10
C GLY A 142 -8.60 26.85 -5.24
N ASN A 143 -7.90 27.92 -4.90
CA ASN A 143 -8.41 29.27 -4.88
C ASN A 143 -7.50 30.22 -5.67
N LEU A 144 -8.11 31.16 -6.38
CA LEU A 144 -7.46 32.31 -6.98
C LEU A 144 -7.78 33.53 -6.11
N ILE A 145 -6.76 34.29 -5.73
CA ILE A 145 -6.90 35.44 -4.84
C ILE A 145 -6.37 36.73 -5.45
N LYS A 146 -6.90 37.83 -4.93
CA LYS A 146 -6.36 39.18 -5.06
C LYS A 146 -6.00 39.72 -3.70
N GLY A 147 -4.76 40.19 -3.54
CA GLY A 147 -4.23 40.67 -2.27
C GLY A 147 -3.76 39.53 -1.35
N THR A 148 -3.21 39.91 -0.20
CA THR A 148 -2.69 39.00 0.86
C THR A 148 -3.10 39.54 2.23
N GLY A 149 -3.07 38.71 3.28
CA GLY A 149 -3.49 39.14 4.63
C GLY A 149 -4.98 39.50 4.70
N THR A 150 -5.35 40.51 5.49
CA THR A 150 -6.75 40.87 5.75
C THR A 150 -7.54 41.35 4.53
N ASP A 151 -6.86 41.78 3.48
CA ASP A 151 -7.49 42.29 2.24
C ASP A 151 -7.64 41.22 1.15
N THR A 152 -7.37 39.96 1.48
CA THR A 152 -7.45 38.85 0.52
C THR A 152 -8.88 38.66 0.02
N LYS A 153 -9.09 38.73 -1.30
CA LYS A 153 -10.38 38.42 -1.95
C LYS A 153 -10.25 37.19 -2.83
N ILE A 154 -11.16 36.23 -2.67
CA ILE A 154 -11.27 35.06 -3.55
C ILE A 154 -11.95 35.49 -4.86
N LEU A 155 -11.27 35.27 -5.98
CA LEU A 155 -11.75 35.56 -7.34
C LEU A 155 -12.34 34.34 -8.03
N GLY A 156 -11.99 33.13 -7.55
CA GLY A 156 -12.49 31.87 -8.06
C GLY A 156 -12.10 30.72 -7.13
N GLU A 157 -12.88 29.65 -7.18
CA GLU A 157 -12.72 28.44 -6.38
C GLU A 157 -12.95 27.20 -7.24
N SER A 158 -12.23 26.12 -6.97
CA SER A 158 -12.49 24.77 -7.51
C SER A 158 -12.15 23.73 -6.47
N VAL A 159 -12.88 22.62 -6.46
CA VAL A 159 -12.71 21.56 -5.45
C VAL A 159 -12.49 20.24 -6.16
N TYR A 160 -11.34 19.62 -5.93
CA TYR A 160 -11.04 18.30 -6.43
C TYR A 160 -11.23 17.26 -5.34
N GLN A 161 -11.93 16.19 -5.67
CA GLN A 161 -11.99 14.99 -4.85
C GLN A 161 -11.09 13.92 -5.45
N VAL A 162 -10.14 13.48 -4.65
CA VAL A 162 -9.24 12.39 -5.02
C VAL A 162 -9.42 11.24 -4.05
N LYS A 163 -9.62 10.06 -4.60
CA LYS A 163 -9.69 8.81 -3.86
C LYS A 163 -8.55 7.93 -4.30
N PHE A 164 -7.82 7.38 -3.34
CA PHE A 164 -6.72 6.49 -3.60
C PHE A 164 -6.72 5.31 -2.64
N ALA A 165 -6.22 4.17 -3.11
CA ALA A 165 -5.96 3.01 -2.29
C ALA A 165 -4.48 2.98 -1.95
N ALA A 166 -4.15 2.67 -0.69
CA ALA A 166 -2.79 2.33 -0.34
C ALA A 166 -2.31 1.15 -1.19
N PRO A 167 -0.98 1.00 -1.41
CA PRO A 167 -0.43 -0.21 -1.97
C PRO A 167 -1.02 -1.40 -1.24
N GLN A 168 -1.62 -2.33 -1.99
CA GLN A 168 -2.05 -3.58 -1.36
C GLN A 168 -0.79 -4.30 -0.93
N ALA A 169 -0.70 -4.64 0.36
CA ALA A 169 0.37 -5.49 0.86
C ALA A 169 0.47 -6.71 -0.05
N VAL A 170 1.68 -7.01 -0.51
CA VAL A 170 2.00 -8.25 -1.24
C VAL A 170 1.33 -9.38 -0.48
N ARG A 171 0.36 -10.06 -1.11
CA ARG A 171 -0.22 -11.28 -0.54
C ARG A 171 0.51 -12.46 -1.14
N LEU A 172 0.96 -13.36 -0.29
CA LEU A 172 1.57 -14.61 -0.76
C LEU A 172 0.48 -15.60 -1.09
N PRO A 173 0.67 -16.44 -2.12
CA PRO A 173 -0.14 -17.64 -2.26
C PRO A 173 -0.15 -18.42 -0.94
N GLU A 174 -1.29 -18.96 -0.54
CA GLU A 174 -1.39 -19.69 0.73
C GLU A 174 -0.32 -20.78 0.85
N LEU A 175 0.31 -20.85 2.03
CA LEU A 175 1.19 -21.95 2.41
C LEU A 175 0.35 -23.13 2.92
N PRO A 176 0.76 -24.38 2.65
CA PRO A 176 -0.01 -25.56 3.08
C PRO A 176 0.02 -25.81 4.59
N ALA A 177 0.91 -25.14 5.33
CA ALA A 177 1.12 -25.31 6.77
C ALA A 177 1.71 -24.06 7.44
N ALA A 178 1.71 -24.03 8.78
CA ALA A 178 2.47 -23.05 9.57
C ALA A 178 3.97 -23.11 9.28
N LEU A 179 4.51 -24.32 9.15
CA LEU A 179 5.86 -24.58 8.66
C LEU A 179 5.79 -25.44 7.41
N THR A 180 6.28 -24.91 6.29
CA THR A 180 6.40 -25.66 5.04
C THR A 180 7.87 -25.92 4.76
N LEU A 181 8.23 -27.20 4.63
CA LEU A 181 9.58 -27.64 4.29
C LEU A 181 9.56 -28.24 2.87
N ALA A 182 10.28 -27.61 1.95
CA ALA A 182 10.37 -28.06 0.56
C ALA A 182 11.79 -28.55 0.20
N GLY A 183 11.85 -29.36 -0.85
CA GLY A 183 13.00 -30.21 -1.15
C GLY A 183 13.12 -31.38 -0.17
N GLU A 184 14.24 -32.10 -0.27
CA GLU A 184 14.57 -33.13 0.71
C GLU A 184 14.90 -32.49 2.07
N VAL A 185 14.50 -33.14 3.16
CA VAL A 185 14.83 -32.72 4.54
C VAL A 185 15.76 -33.75 5.17
N SER A 186 17.00 -33.33 5.48
CA SER A 186 18.02 -34.20 6.10
C SER A 186 17.93 -34.23 7.62
N SER A 187 17.48 -33.14 8.24
CA SER A 187 17.32 -33.09 9.69
C SER A 187 16.22 -32.12 10.11
N PHE A 188 15.53 -32.52 11.17
CA PHE A 188 14.58 -31.68 11.88
C PHE A 188 14.85 -31.82 13.38
N SER A 189 14.87 -30.71 14.09
CA SER A 189 15.03 -30.67 15.54
C SER A 189 14.00 -29.73 16.12
N GLY A 190 12.86 -30.29 16.53
CA GLY A 190 11.91 -29.58 17.40
C GLY A 190 12.52 -29.40 18.79
N ALA A 191 12.30 -28.25 19.43
CA ALA A 191 12.84 -28.04 20.76
C ALA A 191 12.09 -28.88 21.82
N ASN A 192 12.82 -29.42 22.81
CA ASN A 192 12.24 -30.19 23.91
C ASN A 192 11.65 -29.31 25.04
N SER A 193 11.17 -28.13 24.69
CA SER A 193 10.54 -27.19 25.62
C SER A 193 9.03 -27.39 25.63
N ASN A 194 8.38 -27.12 26.77
CA ASN A 194 6.92 -27.11 26.84
C ASN A 194 6.29 -25.93 26.10
N VAL A 195 7.08 -24.89 25.78
CA VAL A 195 6.60 -23.69 25.09
C VAL A 195 6.82 -23.77 23.59
N PHE A 196 7.66 -24.70 23.11
CA PHE A 196 7.83 -24.89 21.69
C PHE A 196 6.56 -25.44 21.05
N ARG A 197 5.98 -24.70 20.11
CA ARG A 197 4.73 -25.09 19.46
C ARG A 197 4.69 -24.61 18.01
N ILE A 198 4.17 -25.44 17.13
CA ILE A 198 3.84 -25.07 15.75
C ILE A 198 2.35 -25.35 15.54
N ASP A 199 1.55 -24.30 15.53
CA ASP A 199 0.09 -24.34 15.39
C ASP A 199 -0.32 -24.08 13.94
N GLY A 200 -0.80 -25.12 13.27
CA GLY A 200 -1.32 -25.04 11.91
C GLY A 200 -2.64 -24.29 11.77
N GLY A 201 -3.31 -23.94 12.87
CA GLY A 201 -4.65 -23.38 12.85
C GLY A 201 -5.63 -24.30 12.11
N HIS A 202 -6.16 -23.83 10.99
CA HIS A 202 -7.05 -24.62 10.13
C HIS A 202 -6.30 -25.49 9.08
N LYS A 203 -4.98 -25.35 8.98
CA LYS A 203 -4.07 -26.10 8.09
C LYS A 203 -3.23 -27.11 8.88
N LEU A 204 -2.22 -27.71 8.23
CA LEU A 204 -1.24 -28.57 8.88
C LEU A 204 -0.28 -27.75 9.76
N ALA A 205 0.26 -28.35 10.83
CA ALA A 205 1.35 -27.71 11.59
C ALA A 205 2.62 -27.68 10.73
N ILE A 206 2.98 -28.84 10.15
CA ILE A 206 4.14 -28.96 9.27
C ILE A 206 3.75 -29.73 8.01
N ALA A 207 4.08 -29.17 6.85
CA ALA A 207 3.96 -29.82 5.55
C ALA A 207 5.34 -30.11 4.95
N THR A 208 5.47 -31.29 4.33
CA THR A 208 6.68 -31.73 3.60
C THR A 208 6.29 -32.22 2.20
N MET A 209 7.25 -32.30 1.27
CA MET A 209 6.98 -32.78 -0.10
C MET A 209 6.79 -34.30 -0.17
N ASP A 210 7.65 -35.05 0.52
CA ASP A 210 7.76 -36.50 0.34
C ASP A 210 7.72 -37.26 1.68
N ALA A 211 7.49 -38.58 1.59
CA ALA A 211 7.33 -39.44 2.76
C ALA A 211 8.63 -39.63 3.57
N SER A 212 9.80 -39.54 2.93
CA SER A 212 11.10 -39.63 3.61
C SER A 212 11.32 -38.40 4.48
N SER A 213 11.16 -37.20 3.90
CA SER A 213 11.21 -35.94 4.61
C SER A 213 10.19 -35.87 5.75
N ASN A 214 8.95 -36.34 5.51
CA ASN A 214 7.94 -36.45 6.55
C ASN A 214 8.40 -37.33 7.73
N SER A 215 9.01 -38.47 7.43
CA SER A 215 9.55 -39.38 8.45
C SER A 215 10.70 -38.73 9.23
N THR A 216 11.59 -38.01 8.55
CA THR A 216 12.67 -37.23 9.18
C THR A 216 12.11 -36.19 10.14
N VAL A 217 11.08 -35.44 9.73
CA VAL A 217 10.45 -34.42 10.58
C VAL A 217 9.79 -35.05 11.80
N VAL A 218 8.94 -36.07 11.59
CA VAL A 218 8.25 -36.76 12.68
C VAL A 218 9.26 -37.34 13.68
N ASN A 219 10.33 -37.98 13.19
CA ASN A 219 11.39 -38.54 14.05
C ASN A 219 12.22 -37.47 14.77
N GLY A 220 12.37 -36.30 14.18
CA GLY A 220 13.03 -35.14 14.77
C GLY A 220 12.22 -34.41 15.86
N ILE A 221 10.93 -34.73 16.01
CA ILE A 221 10.11 -34.22 17.12
C ILE A 221 10.38 -35.09 18.37
N PRO A 222 10.74 -34.48 19.52
CA PRO A 222 10.88 -35.20 20.79
C PRO A 222 9.64 -36.05 21.11
N SER A 223 9.84 -37.30 21.53
CA SER A 223 8.74 -38.26 21.71
C SER A 223 7.67 -37.79 22.70
N ASN A 224 8.06 -37.08 23.75
CA ASN A 224 7.19 -36.45 24.76
C ASN A 224 6.53 -35.13 24.29
N ARG A 225 6.73 -34.74 23.03
CA ARG A 225 6.17 -33.54 22.38
C ARG A 225 5.49 -33.87 21.06
N ARG A 226 5.48 -35.13 20.63
CA ARG A 226 4.91 -35.56 19.35
C ARG A 226 3.40 -35.74 19.48
N ASP A 227 2.71 -34.66 19.79
CA ASP A 227 1.29 -34.62 20.09
C ASP A 227 0.61 -33.39 19.48
N SER A 228 -0.72 -33.37 19.55
CA SER A 228 -1.55 -32.27 19.05
C SER A 228 -1.53 -31.03 19.94
N ALA A 229 -0.94 -31.10 21.15
CA ALA A 229 -0.77 -29.94 22.01
C ALA A 229 0.45 -29.09 21.59
N HIS A 230 1.49 -29.71 21.04
CA HIS A 230 2.68 -28.99 20.54
C HIS A 230 2.65 -28.78 19.02
N TYR A 231 1.95 -29.64 18.28
CA TYR A 231 1.80 -29.52 16.84
C TYR A 231 0.33 -29.69 16.41
N PRO A 232 -0.59 -28.80 16.85
CA PRO A 232 -1.98 -28.86 16.40
C PRO A 232 -2.13 -28.45 14.95
N GLY A 233 -3.21 -28.89 14.33
CA GLY A 233 -3.67 -28.40 13.05
C GLY A 233 -5.06 -28.93 12.71
N GLY A 234 -5.66 -28.37 11.68
CA GLY A 234 -7.02 -28.64 11.26
C GLY A 234 -7.11 -29.67 10.13
N SER A 235 -7.45 -29.20 8.93
CA SER A 235 -7.76 -30.07 7.81
C SER A 235 -6.51 -30.87 7.36
N GLY A 236 -6.70 -32.17 7.14
CA GLY A 236 -5.67 -33.06 6.60
C GLY A 236 -4.71 -33.65 7.63
N CYS A 237 -4.83 -33.31 8.91
CA CYS A 237 -4.01 -33.87 9.98
C CYS A 237 -4.23 -35.39 10.17
N PRO A 238 -3.21 -36.13 10.65
CA PRO A 238 -3.38 -37.49 11.13
C PRO A 238 -4.40 -37.58 12.27
N SER A 239 -5.01 -38.76 12.46
CA SER A 239 -6.01 -39.00 13.52
C SER A 239 -5.44 -38.94 14.94
N SER A 240 -4.11 -39.03 15.10
CA SER A 240 -3.42 -38.92 16.38
C SER A 240 -1.97 -38.43 16.22
N GLY A 241 -1.42 -37.85 17.27
CA GLY A 241 -0.04 -37.34 17.30
C GLY A 241 0.08 -35.91 16.78
N ALA A 242 1.30 -35.54 16.38
CA ALA A 242 1.62 -34.25 15.79
C ALA A 242 0.98 -34.10 14.39
N CYS A 243 0.44 -32.92 14.06
CA CYS A 243 -0.12 -32.64 12.74
C CYS A 243 0.98 -32.36 11.69
N VAL A 244 1.68 -33.42 11.32
CA VAL A 244 2.77 -33.41 10.33
C VAL A 244 2.41 -34.39 9.21
N LYS A 245 2.47 -33.93 7.96
CA LYS A 245 2.10 -34.75 6.80
C LYS A 245 2.82 -34.32 5.54
N ASN A 246 3.19 -35.27 4.67
CA ASN A 246 3.57 -34.95 3.30
C ASN A 246 2.34 -34.72 2.42
N THR A 247 2.40 -33.70 1.57
CA THR A 247 1.31 -33.33 0.66
C THR A 247 1.89 -32.66 -0.58
N ASP A 248 1.08 -32.53 -1.62
CA ASP A 248 1.39 -31.60 -2.71
C ASP A 248 1.46 -30.18 -2.15
N LEU A 249 2.63 -29.54 -2.30
CA LEU A 249 2.88 -28.17 -1.85
C LEU A 249 2.47 -27.13 -2.90
N GLY A 250 1.97 -27.55 -4.07
CA GLY A 250 1.60 -26.67 -5.17
C GLY A 250 2.82 -25.89 -5.67
N LEU A 251 2.70 -24.56 -5.77
CA LEU A 251 3.82 -23.71 -6.21
C LEU A 251 5.04 -23.83 -5.29
N TRP A 252 4.83 -24.08 -3.99
CA TRP A 252 5.88 -24.12 -2.98
C TRP A 252 6.74 -25.38 -3.08
N GLY A 253 6.28 -26.38 -3.85
CA GLY A 253 7.01 -27.59 -4.19
C GLY A 253 7.76 -27.52 -5.52
N ASP A 254 7.84 -26.35 -6.15
CA ASP A 254 8.57 -26.14 -7.41
C ASP A 254 9.56 -24.98 -7.26
N ALA A 255 10.86 -25.30 -7.25
CA ALA A 255 11.93 -24.33 -7.05
C ALA A 255 11.95 -23.19 -8.09
N ASN A 256 11.60 -23.46 -9.35
CA ASN A 256 11.52 -22.42 -10.37
C ASN A 256 10.39 -21.45 -10.06
N ARG A 257 9.20 -21.99 -9.76
CA ARG A 257 8.02 -21.16 -9.47
C ARG A 257 8.20 -20.32 -8.21
N VAL A 258 8.83 -20.88 -7.17
CA VAL A 258 9.19 -20.12 -5.96
C VAL A 258 10.14 -18.98 -6.29
N MET A 259 11.17 -19.23 -7.10
CA MET A 259 12.14 -18.19 -7.45
C MET A 259 11.58 -17.14 -8.42
N ASP A 260 10.73 -17.53 -9.37
CA ASP A 260 9.99 -16.59 -10.22
C ASP A 260 9.11 -15.67 -9.38
N PHE A 261 8.40 -16.25 -8.40
CA PHE A 261 7.60 -15.51 -7.44
C PHE A 261 8.45 -14.53 -6.62
N VAL A 262 9.52 -15.01 -5.99
CA VAL A 262 10.46 -14.20 -5.20
C VAL A 262 11.03 -13.05 -6.05
N ASN A 263 11.45 -13.33 -7.28
CA ASN A 263 11.99 -12.31 -8.19
C ASN A 263 10.94 -11.25 -8.56
N SER A 264 9.67 -11.62 -8.64
CA SER A 264 8.58 -10.68 -8.90
C SER A 264 8.30 -9.71 -7.74
N ILE A 265 8.61 -10.11 -6.49
CA ILE A 265 8.29 -9.33 -5.28
C ILE A 265 9.45 -8.75 -4.52
N LYS A 266 10.70 -9.14 -4.82
CA LYS A 266 11.86 -8.72 -4.02
C LYS A 266 12.01 -7.19 -3.88
N ASN A 267 11.44 -6.42 -4.80
CA ASN A 267 11.45 -4.95 -4.78
C ASN A 267 10.11 -4.32 -4.37
N ALA A 268 9.13 -5.12 -3.95
CA ALA A 268 7.80 -4.64 -3.58
C ALA A 268 7.81 -4.03 -2.17
N ALA A 269 6.94 -3.03 -1.95
CA ALA A 269 6.76 -2.45 -0.63
C ALA A 269 6.24 -3.49 0.37
N GLY A 270 6.82 -3.52 1.58
CA GLY A 270 6.49 -4.51 2.62
C GLY A 270 7.26 -5.83 2.51
N VAL A 271 8.18 -5.96 1.55
CA VAL A 271 9.11 -7.10 1.42
C VAL A 271 10.50 -6.68 1.88
N THR A 272 11.05 -7.43 2.83
CA THR A 272 12.47 -7.36 3.23
C THR A 272 13.21 -8.48 2.53
N TYR A 273 13.97 -8.16 1.49
CA TYR A 273 14.77 -9.12 0.74
C TYR A 273 16.23 -9.06 1.17
N VAL A 274 16.79 -10.20 1.56
CA VAL A 274 18.20 -10.35 1.95
C VAL A 274 18.89 -11.35 1.02
N GLU A 275 19.92 -10.86 0.35
CA GLU A 275 20.81 -11.68 -0.47
C GLU A 275 21.91 -12.28 0.40
N GLY A 276 22.00 -13.61 0.45
CA GLY A 276 22.95 -14.35 1.29
C GLY A 276 22.42 -14.75 2.67
N ASP A 277 23.35 -15.11 3.55
CA ASP A 277 23.07 -15.65 4.89
C ASP A 277 22.75 -14.54 5.90
N VAL A 278 21.87 -14.86 6.86
CA VAL A 278 21.56 -14.00 8.01
C VAL A 278 22.03 -14.66 9.29
N SER A 279 22.73 -13.90 10.13
CA SER A 279 23.13 -14.34 11.46
C SER A 279 22.85 -13.31 12.56
N GLY A 280 22.61 -13.78 13.78
CA GLY A 280 22.32 -12.92 14.93
C GLY A 280 20.81 -12.70 15.14
N SER A 281 20.27 -11.64 14.57
CA SER A 281 18.85 -11.26 14.68
C SER A 281 18.12 -11.29 13.34
N LEU A 282 16.79 -11.49 13.36
CA LEU A 282 15.96 -11.31 12.18
C LEU A 282 16.09 -9.89 11.59
N PRO A 283 16.08 -9.74 10.24
CA PRO A 283 16.24 -8.46 9.58
C PRO A 283 15.00 -7.56 9.71
N ALA A 284 13.83 -8.14 9.93
CA ALA A 284 12.58 -7.44 10.20
C ALA A 284 11.67 -8.29 11.11
N CYS A 285 10.82 -7.63 11.88
CA CYS A 285 9.88 -8.27 12.82
C CYS A 285 8.44 -8.32 12.27
N SER A 286 8.19 -7.88 11.04
CA SER A 286 6.88 -8.00 10.40
C SER A 286 6.97 -7.94 8.88
N GLY A 287 5.86 -8.27 8.21
CA GLY A 287 5.75 -8.24 6.75
C GLY A 287 6.27 -9.52 6.09
N ILE A 288 6.80 -9.41 4.87
CA ILE A 288 7.36 -10.56 4.16
C ILE A 288 8.88 -10.46 4.22
N VAL A 289 9.53 -11.48 4.75
CA VAL A 289 10.99 -11.56 4.82
C VAL A 289 11.47 -12.70 3.95
N ILE A 290 12.37 -12.41 3.00
CA ILE A 290 12.94 -13.38 2.09
C ILE A 290 14.45 -13.38 2.28
N ILE A 291 14.99 -14.54 2.65
CA ILE A 291 16.42 -14.76 2.85
C ILE A 291 16.85 -15.81 1.84
N THR A 292 17.71 -15.43 0.89
CA THR A 292 18.18 -16.38 -0.14
C THR A 292 19.20 -17.38 0.39
N GLY A 293 19.92 -17.04 1.46
CA GLY A 293 20.83 -17.94 2.16
C GLY A 293 20.20 -18.60 3.39
N SER A 294 21.07 -19.04 4.29
CA SER A 294 20.74 -19.66 5.57
C SER A 294 20.37 -18.62 6.63
N LEU A 295 19.51 -19.00 7.58
CA LEU A 295 19.18 -18.20 8.76
C LEU A 295 19.74 -18.86 10.01
N ARG A 296 20.57 -18.13 10.75
CA ARG A 296 21.09 -18.57 12.05
C ARG A 296 20.96 -17.51 13.13
N THR A 297 19.96 -17.62 13.98
CA THR A 297 19.73 -16.64 15.04
C THR A 297 20.14 -17.16 16.41
N ASN A 298 20.52 -16.24 17.30
CA ASN A 298 20.86 -16.54 18.68
C ASN A 298 20.27 -15.50 19.64
N GLY A 299 20.10 -15.87 20.91
CA GLY A 299 19.62 -14.95 21.93
C GLY A 299 18.11 -14.75 21.89
N ASN A 300 17.66 -13.50 22.10
CA ASN A 300 16.25 -13.14 22.20
C ASN A 300 15.80 -12.50 20.88
N GLN A 301 14.99 -13.22 20.11
CA GLN A 301 14.41 -12.68 18.88
C GLN A 301 13.15 -11.85 19.18
N CYS A 302 12.81 -10.95 18.26
CA CYS A 302 11.53 -10.25 18.33
C CYS A 302 10.36 -11.19 18.02
N SER A 303 9.16 -10.84 18.48
CA SER A 303 7.94 -11.45 17.97
C SER A 303 7.73 -11.02 16.51
N PHE A 304 7.57 -11.99 15.63
CA PHE A 304 7.44 -11.80 14.20
C PHE A 304 5.98 -11.89 13.76
N GLN A 305 5.48 -10.92 13.00
CA GLN A 305 4.15 -10.97 12.40
C GLN A 305 4.23 -10.85 10.88
N GLY A 306 4.17 -11.97 10.18
CA GLY A 306 4.63 -11.99 8.80
C GLY A 306 4.76 -13.36 8.16
N ILE A 307 5.30 -13.37 6.94
CA ILE A 307 5.72 -14.60 6.27
C ILE A 307 7.23 -14.57 6.10
N LEU A 308 7.90 -15.62 6.54
CA LEU A 308 9.35 -15.76 6.45
C LEU A 308 9.71 -16.88 5.46
N LEU A 309 10.55 -16.57 4.48
CA LEU A 309 11.05 -17.49 3.46
C LEU A 309 12.57 -17.59 3.64
N VAL A 310 13.07 -18.79 3.91
CA VAL A 310 14.51 -19.08 4.00
C VAL A 310 14.86 -20.10 2.92
N LEU A 311 15.68 -19.69 1.96
CA LEU A 311 15.89 -20.42 0.71
C LEU A 311 17.29 -21.06 0.60
N GLY A 312 18.19 -20.83 1.55
CA GLY A 312 19.54 -21.43 1.56
C GLY A 312 19.65 -22.73 2.35
N GLY A 313 18.53 -23.36 2.70
CA GLY A 313 18.49 -24.72 3.25
C GLY A 313 18.70 -24.88 4.74
N ASN A 314 19.35 -23.95 5.45
CA ASN A 314 19.55 -24.07 6.90
C ASN A 314 18.77 -23.01 7.68
N TYR A 315 17.89 -23.48 8.56
CA TYR A 315 17.17 -22.68 9.55
C TYR A 315 17.59 -23.11 10.96
N ASP A 316 18.38 -22.30 11.66
CA ASP A 316 18.91 -22.60 13.00
C ASP A 316 18.63 -21.45 13.97
N VAL A 317 17.54 -21.56 14.72
CA VAL A 317 17.17 -20.61 15.77
C VAL A 317 17.57 -21.16 17.12
N ARG A 318 18.42 -20.43 17.85
CA ARG A 318 18.94 -20.84 19.17
C ARG A 318 18.49 -19.87 20.26
N GLY A 319 18.08 -20.41 21.40
CA GLY A 319 17.64 -19.60 22.54
C GLY A 319 16.14 -19.29 22.48
N ASN A 320 15.75 -18.04 22.75
CA ASN A 320 14.35 -17.61 22.68
C ASN A 320 14.05 -17.16 21.25
N GLY A 321 13.35 -18.01 20.51
CA GLY A 321 12.98 -17.77 19.11
C GLY A 321 11.89 -16.72 18.94
N GLY A 322 11.14 -16.40 20.00
CA GLY A 322 10.00 -15.48 19.94
C GLY A 322 8.74 -16.12 19.35
N ASP A 323 7.65 -15.35 19.33
CA ASP A 323 6.38 -15.77 18.75
C ASP A 323 6.29 -15.32 17.29
N TYR A 324 5.99 -16.26 16.38
CA TYR A 324 5.75 -16.04 14.96
C TYR A 324 4.27 -16.19 14.68
N VAL A 325 3.63 -15.14 14.19
CA VAL A 325 2.24 -15.15 13.73
C VAL A 325 2.25 -14.94 12.22
N GLY A 326 1.82 -15.95 11.46
CA GLY A 326 1.91 -16.00 10.01
C GLY A 326 2.39 -17.37 9.53
N ALA A 327 3.42 -17.46 8.69
CA ALA A 327 3.97 -18.75 8.30
C ALA A 327 5.45 -18.72 7.93
N LEU A 328 6.06 -19.89 7.95
CA LEU A 328 7.47 -20.11 7.66
C LEU A 328 7.61 -21.10 6.51
N TYR A 329 8.36 -20.70 5.48
CA TYR A 329 8.80 -21.56 4.40
C TYR A 329 10.31 -21.74 4.47
N VAL A 330 10.79 -22.99 4.47
CA VAL A 330 12.21 -23.31 4.43
C VAL A 330 12.47 -24.30 3.30
N ALA A 331 13.41 -23.95 2.44
CA ALA A 331 13.90 -24.81 1.37
C ALA A 331 15.39 -24.54 1.14
N ASN A 332 16.07 -25.47 0.47
CA ASN A 332 17.37 -25.19 -0.13
C ASN A 332 17.20 -25.09 -1.65
N ILE A 333 17.25 -23.88 -2.20
CA ILE A 333 17.07 -23.63 -3.63
C ILE A 333 18.37 -23.10 -4.21
N GLU A 334 18.84 -23.75 -5.27
CA GLU A 334 20.06 -23.37 -5.98
C GLU A 334 19.82 -23.26 -7.50
N PRO A 335 20.65 -22.48 -8.22
CA PRO A 335 20.64 -22.48 -9.67
C PRO A 335 20.98 -23.86 -10.23
N ASN A 336 20.24 -24.33 -11.24
CA ASN A 336 20.47 -25.63 -11.89
C ASN A 336 21.54 -25.57 -13.02
N GLY A 337 22.24 -24.45 -13.16
CA GLY A 337 23.26 -24.22 -14.21
C GLY A 337 22.72 -23.99 -15.63
N SER A 338 21.42 -24.21 -15.88
CA SER A 338 20.76 -24.07 -17.19
C SER A 338 19.82 -22.85 -17.26
N GLY A 339 19.98 -21.89 -16.34
CA GLY A 339 19.14 -20.70 -16.24
C GLY A 339 17.85 -20.90 -15.45
N GLY A 340 17.66 -22.05 -14.79
CA GLY A 340 16.57 -22.30 -13.85
C GLY A 340 17.06 -22.57 -12.43
N TYR A 341 16.13 -22.96 -11.57
CA TYR A 341 16.34 -23.29 -10.17
C TYR A 341 15.89 -24.71 -9.86
N GLN A 342 16.52 -25.31 -8.86
CA GLN A 342 16.20 -26.64 -8.35
C GLN A 342 16.31 -26.66 -6.83
N PHE A 343 15.70 -27.65 -6.18
CA PHE A 343 16.06 -27.93 -4.79
C PHE A 343 17.46 -28.54 -4.75
N SER A 344 18.30 -28.03 -3.85
CA SER A 344 19.68 -28.47 -3.72
C SER A 344 19.75 -29.94 -3.31
N THR A 345 20.81 -30.63 -3.75
CA THR A 345 21.16 -31.96 -3.25
C THR A 345 21.70 -31.92 -1.82
N SER A 346 22.01 -30.74 -1.29
CA SER A 346 22.29 -30.53 0.14
C SER A 346 20.94 -30.31 0.85
N PRO A 347 20.37 -31.32 1.54
CA PRO A 347 18.97 -31.24 1.93
C PRO A 347 18.72 -30.24 3.06
N THR A 348 17.51 -29.70 3.12
CA THR A 348 17.04 -28.72 4.11
C THR A 348 17.24 -29.23 5.54
N GLN A 349 17.63 -28.32 6.44
CA GLN A 349 17.83 -28.54 7.87
C GLN A 349 17.02 -27.51 8.67
N PHE A 350 16.29 -28.00 9.68
CA PHE A 350 15.50 -27.15 10.56
C PHE A 350 15.83 -27.41 12.02
N LYS A 351 16.08 -26.34 12.77
CA LYS A 351 16.26 -26.34 14.22
C LYS A 351 15.53 -25.17 14.86
N GLY A 352 14.51 -25.49 15.65
CA GLY A 352 13.68 -24.51 16.35
C GLY A 352 14.31 -24.04 17.67
N GLY A 353 13.98 -22.80 18.06
CA GLY A 353 14.37 -22.23 19.35
C GLY A 353 13.69 -22.91 20.54
N GLY A 354 14.29 -22.79 21.73
CA GLY A 354 13.74 -23.38 22.96
C GLY A 354 12.43 -22.74 23.42
N ASN A 355 12.24 -21.45 23.15
CA ASN A 355 11.00 -20.75 23.45
C ASN A 355 10.52 -20.11 22.15
N MET A 356 9.67 -20.82 21.40
CA MET A 356 9.26 -20.40 20.06
C MET A 356 7.88 -20.97 19.75
N THR A 357 6.97 -20.09 19.36
CA THR A 357 5.65 -20.47 18.86
C THR A 357 5.55 -20.04 17.41
N ILE A 358 5.10 -20.91 16.51
CA ILE A 358 4.73 -20.54 15.14
C ILE A 358 3.24 -20.79 14.99
N THR A 359 2.46 -19.75 14.76
CA THR A 359 1.00 -19.84 14.61
C THR A 359 0.60 -19.42 13.21
N TYR A 360 -0.07 -20.33 12.49
CA TYR A 360 -0.57 -20.05 11.15
C TYR A 360 -1.56 -18.88 11.15
N ASP A 361 -1.24 -17.85 10.38
CA ASP A 361 -2.16 -16.75 10.08
C ASP A 361 -2.19 -16.48 8.57
N SER A 362 -3.36 -16.68 7.97
CA SER A 362 -3.61 -16.46 6.54
C SER A 362 -3.93 -15.00 6.21
N SER A 363 -3.96 -14.08 7.18
CA SER A 363 -4.29 -12.66 6.96
C SER A 363 -3.33 -11.95 5.97
N LEU A 364 -2.12 -12.47 5.81
CA LEU A 364 -1.09 -11.99 4.86
C LEU A 364 -0.98 -12.84 3.59
N MET A 365 -1.88 -13.82 3.41
CA MET A 365 -1.92 -14.72 2.26
C MET A 365 -3.18 -14.49 1.41
N ASP A 366 -3.15 -14.97 0.18
CA ASP A 366 -4.29 -15.00 -0.72
C ASP A 366 -4.34 -16.32 -1.49
N ASN A 367 -5.53 -16.71 -1.93
CA ASN A 367 -5.76 -17.92 -2.73
C ASN A 367 -5.44 -17.72 -4.22
N SER A 368 -4.82 -16.60 -4.60
CA SER A 368 -4.49 -16.30 -5.98
C SER A 368 -3.18 -16.97 -6.40
N ALA A 369 -3.26 -17.83 -7.43
CA ALA A 369 -2.09 -18.50 -8.02
C ALA A 369 -1.20 -17.55 -8.83
N ASN A 370 -1.73 -16.37 -9.16
CA ASN A 370 -1.01 -15.25 -9.75
C ASN A 370 -1.08 -14.12 -8.75
N PRO A 371 0.05 -13.47 -8.47
CA PRO A 371 0.00 -12.42 -7.49
C PRO A 371 -0.79 -11.20 -7.97
N SER A 372 -1.76 -10.77 -7.17
CA SER A 372 -2.41 -9.47 -7.32
C SER A 372 -1.58 -8.43 -6.60
N TYR A 373 -0.73 -7.72 -7.35
CA TYR A 373 0.08 -6.62 -6.81
C TYR A 373 -0.44 -5.27 -7.28
N SER A 374 -0.64 -4.36 -6.33
CA SER A 374 -0.46 -2.93 -6.60
C SER A 374 0.66 -2.43 -5.70
N SER A 375 1.88 -2.41 -6.24
CA SER A 375 3.07 -1.83 -5.61
C SER A 375 3.03 -0.30 -5.54
N LYS A 376 1.98 0.31 -6.11
CA LYS A 376 1.76 1.73 -6.14
C LYS A 376 0.46 2.05 -5.43
N THR A 377 0.45 3.22 -4.79
CA THR A 377 -0.80 3.87 -4.42
C THR A 377 -1.60 4.08 -5.69
N SER A 378 -2.77 3.44 -5.79
CA SER A 378 -3.60 3.51 -6.99
C SER A 378 -4.63 4.62 -6.85
N VAL A 379 -4.69 5.52 -7.82
CA VAL A 379 -5.78 6.49 -7.91
C VAL A 379 -7.05 5.74 -8.33
N LEU A 380 -8.06 5.75 -7.48
CA LEU A 380 -9.37 5.14 -7.74
C LEU A 380 -10.33 6.14 -8.40
N SER A 381 -10.24 7.41 -8.04
CA SER A 381 -10.99 8.47 -8.68
C SER A 381 -10.27 9.81 -8.52
N TRP A 382 -10.37 10.66 -9.54
CA TRP A 382 -9.86 12.02 -9.54
C TRP A 382 -10.87 12.90 -10.27
N VAL A 383 -11.65 13.68 -9.53
CA VAL A 383 -12.85 14.34 -10.07
C VAL A 383 -12.94 15.78 -9.56
N ASP A 384 -13.24 16.73 -10.45
CA ASP A 384 -13.65 18.09 -10.08
C ASP A 384 -15.12 18.07 -9.62
N LEU A 385 -15.39 18.63 -8.45
CA LEU A 385 -16.72 18.69 -7.85
C LEU A 385 -17.47 19.99 -8.13
N LEU A 386 -16.79 21.05 -8.62
CA LEU A 386 -17.36 22.38 -8.80
C LEU A 386 -17.40 22.88 -10.23
#